data_AF-A0A2V1E7X3-F1
#
_entry.id   AF-A0A2V1E7X3-F1
#
_cell.length_a   1.000
_cell.length_b   1.000
_cell.length_c   1.000
_cell.angle_alpha   90.00
_cell.angle_beta   90.00
_cell.angle_gamma   90.00
#
_symmetry.space_group_name_H-M   'P 1'
#
loop_
_entity.id
_entity.type
_entity.pdbx_description
1 polymer ?
#
loop_
_entity_poly.entity_id
_entity_poly.type
_entity_poly.pdbx_seq_one_letter_code
_entity_poly.pdbx_strand_id
1 'polypeptide(L)'
;MEEKMVGDLWLGKRDPRIPAEEWNARKKELQWLKDPLEVAGFVKKELRKDKEKEMIQLVRMASHSMQCTVSWNHIIDHYMAQGKVSNAMKTFTEMKKRAQFPDSYTYTIILRGLSNNVGKSEVISKALAVYYSMSAPNSQVQPTILHTNAVLLVCARALDMDALWSVVAKLPQSGPGSANQITYTTILSAIKQSLIVNVPTDESAEEVAARREKGVVEGRRIWEEIVAKWRSGDLVMEEALVCSMARLLLVGSRPQDWDDVLSLIEQTMDIPRFVPRLGSRERLAAGVPPLRAPYTPTEFKGDDHQSALDNEHKRGDEFLAILPHGVGKSSLIYATPGQNTLSAVMEACQKLVAFKAADEYWKTITDRTTYRVVPDVDNLHHRLRVLRQFRASTAALTLLEDDFVSEGLEPWPATFRIIMSTCVRDKNNHNSLRTANKVLQLMLRTLHDVDLRTVDMYARLAVSFPLANGDDLIESLSVLQPILNSIRLQMGVGAEDSEGRKGAVQWNRPKRQEALDVLRKIYAIYDKLLRTDLIAQKKQAPFIKERARLSAYMARVIDKYRLSVEDMARPRKVQGDGEASFEKKRGGGWRANKAQPEENRRPWSSTLGTKRKGVEGGGQTKLNQKKIEGPGQRFFRN
;
A
#
# COMPACT_ATOMS: atom_id res chain seq x y z
N MET A 1 19.10 7.20 -57.43
CA MET A 1 20.02 7.45 -56.28
C MET A 1 19.44 8.46 -55.30
N GLU A 2 18.69 9.47 -55.77
CA GLU A 2 18.16 10.57 -54.94
C GLU A 2 17.23 10.16 -53.78
N GLU A 3 16.46 9.06 -53.87
CA GLU A 3 15.58 8.63 -52.77
C GLU A 3 16.32 8.13 -51.52
N LYS A 4 17.61 7.80 -51.65
CA LYS A 4 18.41 7.14 -50.59
C LYS A 4 19.35 8.09 -49.85
N MET A 5 19.39 9.37 -50.27
CA MET A 5 20.31 10.38 -49.74
C MET A 5 19.55 11.66 -49.34
N VAL A 6 20.04 12.35 -48.30
CA VAL A 6 19.69 13.73 -47.94
C VAL A 6 20.96 14.50 -47.63
N GLY A 7 21.36 15.42 -48.52
CA GLY A 7 22.70 15.99 -48.46
C GLY A 7 23.73 14.85 -48.51
N ASP A 8 24.60 14.79 -47.50
CA ASP A 8 25.64 13.75 -47.36
C ASP A 8 25.15 12.51 -46.58
N LEU A 9 23.93 12.52 -46.04
CA LEU A 9 23.39 11.44 -45.22
C LEU A 9 22.77 10.34 -46.09
N TRP A 10 23.28 9.12 -45.97
CA TRP A 10 22.65 7.91 -46.50
C TRP A 10 21.54 7.40 -45.56
N LEU A 11 20.33 7.26 -46.08
CA LEU A 11 19.11 6.95 -45.31
C LEU A 11 18.70 5.47 -45.37
N GLY A 12 19.44 4.64 -46.10
CA GLY A 12 19.06 3.25 -46.37
C GLY A 12 18.06 3.10 -47.53
N LYS A 13 17.60 1.87 -47.75
CA LYS A 13 16.52 1.58 -48.72
C LYS A 13 15.16 1.76 -48.03
N ARG A 14 14.21 2.42 -48.71
CA ARG A 14 12.82 2.52 -48.25
C ARG A 14 12.20 1.12 -48.14
N ASP A 15 11.58 0.82 -47.00
CA ASP A 15 10.72 -0.36 -46.86
C ASP A 15 9.46 -0.17 -47.73
N PRO A 16 9.15 -1.09 -48.65
CA PRO A 16 7.96 -0.99 -49.50
C PRO A 16 6.64 -0.83 -48.74
N ARG A 17 6.57 -1.27 -47.48
CA ARG A 17 5.38 -1.17 -46.63
C ARG A 17 5.12 0.25 -46.11
N ILE A 18 6.11 1.14 -46.20
CA ILE A 18 5.99 2.53 -45.74
C ILE A 18 5.57 3.42 -46.91
N PRO A 19 4.47 4.19 -46.81
CA PRO A 19 4.06 5.13 -47.84
C PRO A 19 5.18 6.10 -48.24
N ALA A 20 5.28 6.43 -49.53
CA ALA A 20 6.32 7.33 -50.04
C ALA A 20 6.20 8.74 -49.43
N GLU A 21 4.98 9.20 -49.15
CA GLU A 21 4.73 10.48 -48.48
C GLU A 21 5.33 10.54 -47.07
N GLU A 22 5.12 9.50 -46.26
CA GLU A 22 5.68 9.39 -44.91
C GLU A 22 7.20 9.32 -44.95
N TRP A 23 7.76 8.53 -45.87
CA TRP A 23 9.21 8.47 -46.10
C TRP A 23 9.78 9.85 -46.46
N ASN A 24 9.14 10.56 -47.38
CA ASN A 24 9.58 11.88 -47.81
C ASN A 24 9.39 12.96 -46.73
N ALA A 25 8.39 12.84 -45.86
CA ALA A 25 8.23 13.71 -44.70
C ALA A 25 9.40 13.56 -43.71
N ARG A 26 9.76 12.33 -43.34
CA ARG A 26 10.93 12.06 -42.48
C ARG A 26 12.23 12.49 -43.15
N LYS A 27 12.34 12.29 -44.46
CA LYS A 27 13.45 12.75 -45.29
C LYS A 27 13.63 14.28 -45.18
N LYS A 28 12.54 15.05 -45.26
CA LYS A 28 12.55 16.51 -45.09
C LYS A 28 12.95 16.94 -43.67
N GLU A 29 12.52 16.22 -42.64
CA GLU A 29 12.94 16.49 -41.25
C GLU A 29 14.46 16.31 -41.09
N LEU A 30 15.04 15.25 -41.66
CA LEU A 30 16.49 15.00 -41.62
C LEU A 30 17.33 15.97 -42.45
N GLN A 31 16.73 16.81 -43.31
CA GLN A 31 17.48 17.88 -43.98
C GLN A 31 18.03 18.89 -42.98
N TRP A 32 17.30 19.10 -41.89
CA TRP A 32 17.59 20.12 -40.88
C TRP A 32 18.13 19.52 -39.58
N LEU A 33 17.98 18.21 -39.36
CA LEU A 33 18.47 17.48 -38.19
C LEU A 33 19.78 16.74 -38.52
N LYS A 34 20.90 17.47 -38.53
CA LYS A 34 22.21 16.92 -38.93
C LYS A 34 23.05 16.44 -37.75
N ASP A 35 22.70 16.82 -36.52
CA ASP A 35 23.35 16.38 -35.29
C ASP A 35 22.52 15.28 -34.58
N PRO A 36 23.13 14.16 -34.13
CA PRO A 36 22.41 13.16 -33.34
C PRO A 36 21.68 13.73 -32.11
N LEU A 37 22.20 14.79 -31.49
CA LEU A 37 21.58 15.43 -30.33
C LEU A 37 20.29 16.17 -30.72
N GLU A 38 20.28 16.87 -31.85
CA GLU A 38 19.09 17.53 -32.39
C GLU A 38 18.00 16.51 -32.72
N VAL A 39 18.39 15.39 -33.35
CA VAL A 39 17.48 14.26 -33.62
C VAL A 39 16.89 13.75 -32.31
N ALA A 40 17.71 13.55 -31.27
CA ALA A 40 17.22 13.07 -29.98
C ALA A 40 16.24 14.06 -29.32
N GLY A 41 16.54 15.36 -29.35
CA GLY A 41 15.66 16.41 -28.86
C GLY A 41 14.32 16.45 -29.60
N PHE A 42 14.35 16.35 -30.93
CA PHE A 42 13.16 16.29 -31.77
C PHE A 42 12.30 15.04 -31.48
N VAL A 43 12.94 13.87 -31.44
CA VAL A 43 12.28 12.59 -31.11
C VAL A 43 11.60 12.66 -29.75
N LYS A 44 12.29 13.14 -28.72
CA LYS A 44 11.71 13.29 -27.37
C LYS A 44 10.48 14.21 -27.37
N LYS A 45 10.49 15.28 -28.15
CA LYS A 45 9.37 16.22 -28.27
C LYS A 45 8.17 15.61 -28.98
N GLU A 46 8.37 14.91 -30.09
CA GLU A 46 7.29 14.33 -30.87
C GLU A 46 6.73 13.03 -30.26
N LEU A 47 7.53 12.29 -29.48
CA LEU A 47 7.03 11.15 -28.69
C LEU A 47 5.97 11.57 -27.65
N ARG A 48 6.03 12.81 -27.12
CA ARG A 48 4.98 13.35 -26.24
C ARG A 48 3.65 13.60 -26.96
N LYS A 49 3.64 13.54 -28.30
CA LYS A 49 2.45 13.68 -29.15
C LYS A 49 2.00 12.32 -29.71
N ASP A 50 2.47 11.22 -29.11
CA ASP A 50 2.16 9.84 -29.50
C ASP A 50 2.54 9.47 -30.94
N LYS A 51 3.48 10.20 -31.56
CA LYS A 51 4.01 9.93 -32.90
C LYS A 51 5.11 8.86 -32.90
N GLU A 52 4.83 7.74 -32.24
CA GLU A 52 5.79 6.68 -31.96
C GLU A 52 6.32 5.98 -33.22
N LYS A 53 5.44 5.74 -34.20
CA LYS A 53 5.76 5.04 -35.46
C LYS A 53 6.62 5.90 -36.38
N GLU A 54 6.31 7.19 -36.41
CA GLU A 54 7.03 8.20 -37.16
C GLU A 54 8.43 8.39 -36.60
N MET A 55 8.56 8.52 -35.28
CA MET A 55 9.87 8.73 -34.65
C MET A 55 10.77 7.51 -34.75
N ILE A 56 10.24 6.28 -34.62
CA ILE A 56 11.07 5.09 -34.86
C ILE A 56 11.52 5.01 -36.32
N GLN A 57 10.69 5.41 -37.28
CA GLN A 57 11.10 5.49 -38.68
C GLN A 57 12.20 6.55 -38.91
N LEU A 58 12.05 7.74 -38.35
CA LEU A 58 13.06 8.80 -38.44
C LEU A 58 14.43 8.31 -37.92
N VAL A 59 14.43 7.69 -36.73
CA VAL A 59 15.65 7.18 -36.10
C VAL A 59 16.25 6.04 -36.90
N ARG A 60 15.45 5.15 -37.50
CA ARG A 60 15.93 4.10 -38.41
C ARG A 60 16.67 4.68 -39.62
N MET A 61 16.14 5.75 -40.20
CA MET A 61 16.75 6.43 -41.35
C MET A 61 18.05 7.12 -40.94
N ALA A 62 18.06 7.85 -39.83
CA ALA A 62 19.25 8.54 -39.32
C ALA A 62 20.38 7.56 -38.91
N SER A 63 20.03 6.41 -38.33
CA SER A 63 20.99 5.40 -37.84
C SER A 63 21.90 4.80 -38.92
N HIS A 64 21.59 5.02 -40.20
CA HIS A 64 22.44 4.59 -41.31
C HIS A 64 23.69 5.47 -41.49
N SER A 65 23.63 6.72 -41.04
CA SER A 65 24.73 7.69 -41.19
C SER A 65 25.17 8.33 -39.87
N MET A 66 24.46 8.06 -38.76
CA MET A 66 24.63 8.76 -37.49
C MET A 66 24.51 7.80 -36.30
N GLN A 67 25.21 8.11 -35.20
CA GLN A 67 25.09 7.37 -33.94
C GLN A 67 23.94 7.94 -33.10
N CYS A 68 22.75 7.35 -33.21
CA CYS A 68 21.51 7.83 -32.63
C CYS A 68 21.14 7.14 -31.29
N THR A 69 22.12 6.71 -30.50
CA THR A 69 21.90 5.95 -29.24
C THR A 69 20.90 6.63 -28.31
N VAL A 70 20.99 7.96 -28.13
CA VAL A 70 20.08 8.73 -27.26
C VAL A 70 18.65 8.72 -27.80
N SER A 71 18.45 8.83 -29.12
CA SER A 71 17.13 8.77 -29.75
C SER A 71 16.47 7.40 -29.59
N TRP A 72 17.25 6.31 -29.74
CA TRP A 72 16.77 4.96 -29.45
C TRP A 72 16.39 4.81 -27.97
N ASN A 73 17.21 5.32 -27.05
CA ASN A 73 16.93 5.32 -25.62
C ASN A 73 15.60 6.04 -25.30
N HIS A 74 15.30 7.18 -25.93
CA HIS A 74 14.02 7.87 -25.77
C HIS A 74 12.82 7.04 -26.24
N ILE A 75 12.93 6.33 -27.38
CA ILE A 75 11.85 5.47 -27.88
C ILE A 75 11.63 4.28 -26.94
N ILE A 76 12.71 3.65 -26.45
CA ILE A 76 12.63 2.53 -25.50
C ILE A 76 11.97 2.98 -24.20
N ASP A 77 12.41 4.10 -23.62
CA ASP A 77 11.86 4.66 -22.39
C ASP A 77 10.37 5.01 -22.54
N HIS A 78 9.99 5.62 -23.66
CA HIS A 78 8.60 5.92 -23.98
C HIS A 78 7.72 4.67 -24.04
N TYR A 79 8.16 3.60 -24.70
CA TYR A 79 7.42 2.35 -24.72
C TYR A 79 7.34 1.68 -23.34
N MET A 80 8.39 1.76 -22.52
CA MET A 80 8.36 1.26 -21.15
C MET A 80 7.38 2.05 -20.27
N ALA A 81 7.34 3.37 -20.42
CA ALA A 81 6.40 4.24 -19.70
C ALA A 81 4.93 3.96 -20.04
N GLN A 82 4.64 3.57 -21.28
CA GLN A 82 3.30 3.13 -21.72
C GLN A 82 3.00 1.65 -21.38
N GLY A 83 3.92 0.94 -20.75
CA GLY A 83 3.81 -0.49 -20.45
C GLY A 83 3.81 -1.42 -21.68
N LYS A 84 4.24 -0.90 -22.84
CA LYS A 84 4.42 -1.65 -24.10
C LYS A 84 5.78 -2.39 -24.11
N VAL A 85 6.02 -3.24 -23.09
CA VAL A 85 7.30 -3.93 -22.87
C VAL A 85 7.80 -4.69 -24.10
N SER A 86 6.92 -5.40 -24.82
CA SER A 86 7.29 -6.13 -26.03
C SER A 86 7.86 -5.22 -27.13
N ASN A 87 7.27 -4.03 -27.32
CA ASN A 87 7.76 -3.06 -28.30
C ASN A 87 9.11 -2.50 -27.87
N ALA A 88 9.28 -2.15 -26.60
CA ALA A 88 10.56 -1.69 -26.07
C ALA A 88 11.70 -2.71 -26.30
N MET A 89 11.45 -4.00 -26.03
CA MET A 89 12.42 -5.08 -26.23
C MET A 89 12.75 -5.33 -27.72
N LYS A 90 11.75 -5.19 -28.60
CA LYS A 90 11.96 -5.23 -30.07
C LYS A 90 12.83 -4.06 -30.52
N THR A 91 12.55 -2.85 -30.05
CA THR A 91 13.33 -1.64 -30.34
C THR A 91 14.78 -1.79 -29.87
N PHE A 92 15.00 -2.31 -28.65
CA PHE A 92 16.36 -2.60 -28.14
C PHE A 92 17.11 -3.62 -29.02
N THR A 93 16.43 -4.65 -29.48
CA THR A 93 17.03 -5.64 -30.38
C THR A 93 17.34 -5.05 -31.76
N GLU A 94 16.46 -4.19 -32.27
CA GLU A 94 16.66 -3.51 -33.55
C GLU A 94 17.83 -2.53 -33.52
N MET A 95 17.96 -1.74 -32.44
CA MET A 95 19.09 -0.84 -32.20
C MET A 95 20.41 -1.58 -32.42
N LYS A 96 20.60 -2.73 -31.75
CA LYS A 96 21.79 -3.58 -31.92
C LYS A 96 22.00 -4.06 -33.36
N LYS A 97 20.94 -4.49 -34.06
CA LYS A 97 21.01 -4.94 -35.46
C LYS A 97 21.42 -3.83 -36.43
N ARG A 98 21.21 -2.57 -36.07
CA ARG A 98 21.60 -1.39 -36.85
C ARG A 98 22.98 -0.86 -36.47
N ALA A 99 23.80 -1.67 -35.79
CA ALA A 99 25.11 -1.28 -35.26
C ALA A 99 25.04 -0.05 -34.34
N GLN A 100 23.89 0.17 -33.69
CA GLN A 100 23.75 1.18 -32.66
C GLN A 100 24.04 0.50 -31.31
N PHE A 101 25.14 0.88 -30.67
CA PHE A 101 25.64 0.19 -29.48
C PHE A 101 24.91 0.69 -28.22
N PRO A 102 24.25 -0.20 -27.46
CA PRO A 102 23.69 0.16 -26.15
C PRO A 102 24.78 0.64 -25.20
N ASP A 103 24.48 1.70 -24.46
CA ASP A 103 25.34 2.22 -23.40
C ASP A 103 24.81 1.85 -22.00
N SER A 104 25.56 2.20 -20.96
CA SER A 104 25.16 2.04 -19.55
C SER A 104 23.75 2.59 -19.27
N TYR A 105 23.39 3.71 -19.92
CA TYR A 105 22.09 4.32 -19.74
C TYR A 105 20.97 3.52 -20.42
N THR A 106 21.20 2.96 -21.62
CA THR A 106 20.27 2.06 -22.31
C THR A 106 19.87 0.89 -21.41
N TYR A 107 20.84 0.20 -20.81
CA TYR A 107 20.58 -0.93 -19.92
C TYR A 107 19.79 -0.51 -18.69
N THR A 108 20.16 0.63 -18.09
CA THR A 108 19.45 1.16 -16.91
C THR A 108 18.00 1.53 -17.22
N ILE A 109 17.71 2.16 -18.37
CA ILE A 109 16.34 2.44 -18.84
C ILE A 109 15.53 1.15 -18.93
N ILE A 110 16.08 0.12 -19.57
CA ILE A 110 15.36 -1.14 -19.79
C ILE A 110 15.07 -1.83 -18.45
N LEU A 111 16.08 -1.98 -17.59
CA LEU A 111 15.91 -2.64 -16.29
C LEU A 111 14.93 -1.87 -15.39
N ARG A 112 15.04 -0.54 -15.33
CA ARG A 112 14.08 0.31 -14.58
C ARG A 112 12.68 0.21 -15.18
N GLY A 113 12.55 0.26 -16.50
CA GLY A 113 11.28 0.12 -17.22
C GLY A 113 10.61 -1.23 -16.94
N LEU A 114 11.39 -2.31 -16.93
CA LEU A 114 10.94 -3.65 -16.54
C LEU A 114 10.47 -3.68 -15.09
N SER A 115 11.19 -3.02 -14.17
CA SER A 115 10.81 -2.94 -12.75
C SER A 115 9.47 -2.23 -12.51
N ASN A 116 9.06 -1.32 -13.41
CA ASN A 116 7.76 -0.64 -13.35
C ASN A 116 6.63 -1.47 -13.99
N ASN A 117 6.97 -2.53 -14.72
CA ASN A 117 6.05 -3.33 -15.53
C ASN A 117 6.02 -4.81 -15.14
N VAL A 118 6.38 -5.13 -13.90
CA VAL A 118 6.51 -6.51 -13.39
C VAL A 118 5.27 -7.38 -13.57
N GLY A 119 4.06 -6.79 -13.61
CA GLY A 119 2.84 -7.54 -13.90
C GLY A 119 2.69 -8.01 -15.36
N LYS A 120 3.66 -7.75 -16.24
CA LYS A 120 3.69 -8.25 -17.63
C LYS A 120 4.43 -9.59 -17.72
N SER A 121 4.12 -10.36 -18.75
CA SER A 121 4.70 -11.69 -18.94
C SER A 121 6.23 -11.67 -19.18
N GLU A 122 6.92 -12.62 -18.54
CA GLU A 122 8.37 -12.90 -18.66
C GLU A 122 9.29 -11.72 -18.30
N VAL A 123 8.84 -10.80 -17.45
CA VAL A 123 9.64 -9.60 -17.10
C VAL A 123 10.94 -9.98 -16.40
N ILE A 124 10.90 -10.91 -15.45
CA ILE A 124 12.10 -11.38 -14.73
C ILE A 124 13.09 -12.00 -15.71
N SER A 125 12.64 -12.95 -16.55
CA SER A 125 13.50 -13.61 -17.53
C SER A 125 14.13 -12.62 -18.51
N LYS A 126 13.36 -11.61 -18.98
CA LYS A 126 13.87 -10.52 -19.83
C LYS A 126 14.90 -9.66 -19.10
N ALA A 127 14.65 -9.31 -17.83
CA ALA A 127 15.55 -8.48 -17.04
C ALA A 127 16.89 -9.20 -16.79
N LEU A 128 16.86 -10.46 -16.37
CA LEU A 128 18.06 -11.27 -16.17
C LEU A 128 18.84 -11.47 -17.48
N ALA A 129 18.14 -11.74 -18.59
CA ALA A 129 18.78 -11.87 -19.90
C ALA A 129 19.47 -10.57 -20.34
N VAL A 130 18.81 -9.41 -20.14
CA VAL A 130 19.40 -8.09 -20.42
C VAL A 130 20.61 -7.84 -19.53
N TYR A 131 20.50 -8.07 -18.22
CA TYR A 131 21.57 -7.85 -17.27
C TYR A 131 22.80 -8.73 -17.57
N TYR A 132 22.62 -10.04 -17.73
CA TYR A 132 23.72 -10.95 -18.03
C TYR A 132 24.31 -10.77 -19.42
N SER A 133 23.57 -10.19 -20.38
CA SER A 133 24.13 -9.85 -21.70
C SER A 133 25.26 -8.83 -21.63
N MET A 134 25.33 -8.03 -20.57
CA MET A 134 26.42 -7.05 -20.35
C MET A 134 27.76 -7.74 -20.05
N SER A 135 27.74 -8.95 -19.48
CA SER A 135 28.95 -9.73 -19.22
C SER A 135 29.39 -10.58 -20.42
N ALA A 136 28.71 -10.48 -21.56
CA ALA A 136 29.10 -11.21 -22.76
C ALA A 136 30.44 -10.68 -23.33
N PRO A 137 31.30 -11.54 -23.92
CA PRO A 137 32.61 -11.11 -24.45
C PRO A 137 32.56 -10.00 -25.51
N ASN A 138 31.44 -9.88 -26.21
CA ASN A 138 31.18 -8.87 -27.23
C ASN A 138 30.44 -7.62 -26.70
N SER A 139 30.19 -7.53 -25.39
CA SER A 139 29.58 -6.37 -24.76
C SER A 139 30.59 -5.25 -24.60
N GLN A 140 30.21 -4.03 -24.99
CA GLN A 140 31.00 -2.82 -24.77
C GLN A 140 30.79 -2.24 -23.36
N VAL A 141 29.81 -2.74 -22.61
CA VAL A 141 29.42 -2.21 -21.30
C VAL A 141 29.54 -3.32 -20.26
N GLN A 142 30.35 -3.08 -19.23
CA GLN A 142 30.45 -3.97 -18.09
C GLN A 142 29.36 -3.66 -17.05
N PRO A 143 28.79 -4.68 -16.36
CA PRO A 143 27.88 -4.43 -15.26
C PRO A 143 28.54 -3.56 -14.19
N THR A 144 27.76 -2.60 -13.68
CA THR A 144 28.14 -1.76 -12.54
C THR A 144 27.09 -1.89 -11.45
N ILE A 145 27.37 -1.41 -10.24
CA ILE A 145 26.40 -1.47 -9.13
C ILE A 145 25.06 -0.80 -9.47
N LEU A 146 25.04 0.19 -10.37
CA LEU A 146 23.80 0.81 -10.86
C LEU A 146 22.91 -0.19 -11.62
N HIS A 147 23.50 -0.98 -12.51
CA HIS A 147 22.81 -2.02 -13.26
C HIS A 147 22.34 -3.14 -12.33
N THR A 148 23.20 -3.53 -11.38
CA THR A 148 22.87 -4.55 -10.38
C THR A 148 21.69 -4.12 -9.53
N ASN A 149 21.71 -2.89 -9.01
CA ASN A 149 20.59 -2.34 -8.23
C ASN A 149 19.30 -2.25 -9.06
N ALA A 150 19.40 -1.91 -10.35
CA ALA A 150 18.24 -1.89 -11.24
C ALA A 150 17.63 -3.28 -11.45
N VAL A 151 18.42 -4.33 -11.66
CA VAL A 151 17.89 -5.70 -11.79
C VAL A 151 17.39 -6.26 -10.45
N LEU A 152 18.07 -5.96 -9.33
CA LEU A 152 17.60 -6.32 -7.99
C LEU A 152 16.23 -5.69 -7.69
N LEU A 153 15.99 -4.46 -8.12
CA LEU A 153 14.69 -3.81 -8.00
C LEU A 153 13.60 -4.53 -8.83
N VAL A 154 13.95 -5.08 -10.00
CA VAL A 154 13.02 -5.93 -10.77
C VAL A 154 12.66 -7.17 -9.96
N CYS A 155 13.65 -7.91 -9.46
CA CYS A 155 13.45 -9.13 -8.67
C CYS A 155 12.61 -8.84 -7.41
N ALA A 156 12.95 -7.77 -6.68
CA ALA A 156 12.24 -7.35 -5.47
C ALA A 156 10.76 -7.08 -5.74
N ARG A 157 10.45 -6.27 -6.77
CA ARG A 157 9.06 -5.95 -7.13
C ARG A 157 8.29 -7.14 -7.70
N ALA A 158 8.99 -8.09 -8.31
CA ALA A 158 8.43 -9.35 -8.78
C ALA A 158 8.27 -10.40 -7.69
N LEU A 159 8.75 -10.11 -6.48
CA LEU A 159 8.75 -11.01 -5.33
C LEU A 159 9.48 -12.34 -5.62
N ASP A 160 10.46 -12.31 -6.53
CA ASP A 160 11.30 -13.45 -6.89
C ASP A 160 12.60 -13.36 -6.09
N MET A 161 12.58 -13.94 -4.89
CA MET A 161 13.72 -13.93 -3.97
C MET A 161 14.86 -14.82 -4.47
N ASP A 162 14.57 -15.89 -5.23
CA ASP A 162 15.60 -16.78 -5.75
C ASP A 162 16.46 -16.06 -6.81
N ALA A 163 15.81 -15.35 -7.74
CA ALA A 163 16.50 -14.51 -8.71
C ALA A 163 17.28 -13.38 -8.02
N LEU A 164 16.69 -12.76 -6.99
CA LEU A 164 17.34 -11.69 -6.21
C LEU A 164 18.64 -12.20 -5.58
N TRP A 165 18.58 -13.31 -4.84
CA TRP A 165 19.76 -13.88 -4.17
C TRP A 165 20.80 -14.41 -5.15
N SER A 166 20.39 -14.94 -6.30
CA SER A 166 21.30 -15.34 -7.39
C SER A 166 22.15 -14.18 -7.90
N VAL A 167 21.57 -12.98 -7.98
CA VAL A 167 22.30 -11.76 -8.38
C VAL A 167 23.18 -11.26 -7.22
N VAL A 168 22.65 -11.21 -5.99
CA VAL A 168 23.41 -10.76 -4.80
C VAL A 168 24.65 -11.61 -4.56
N ALA A 169 24.56 -12.94 -4.73
CA ALA A 169 25.68 -13.86 -4.53
C ALA A 169 26.89 -13.60 -5.46
N LYS A 170 26.69 -12.83 -6.55
CA LYS A 170 27.75 -12.46 -7.51
C LYS A 170 28.36 -11.09 -7.23
N LEU A 171 27.87 -10.37 -6.22
CA LEU A 171 28.44 -9.07 -5.84
C LEU A 171 29.83 -9.28 -5.23
N PRO A 172 30.83 -8.45 -5.60
CA PRO A 172 32.12 -8.47 -4.94
C PRO A 172 31.99 -8.00 -3.49
N GLN A 173 32.87 -8.50 -2.63
CA GLN A 173 32.88 -8.14 -1.21
C GLN A 173 33.27 -6.68 -0.97
N SER A 174 34.18 -6.14 -1.79
CA SER A 174 34.70 -4.77 -1.69
C SER A 174 34.86 -4.11 -3.07
N GLY A 175 35.10 -2.80 -3.05
CA GLY A 175 35.33 -1.98 -4.25
C GLY A 175 34.06 -1.39 -4.89
N PRO A 176 34.18 -0.69 -6.02
CA PRO A 176 33.09 0.11 -6.62
C PRO A 176 31.86 -0.69 -7.08
N GLY A 177 32.03 -2.01 -7.28
CA GLY A 177 30.95 -2.91 -7.65
C GLY A 177 30.28 -3.61 -6.47
N SER A 178 30.77 -3.41 -5.24
CA SER A 178 30.23 -4.07 -4.05
C SER A 178 28.88 -3.50 -3.64
N ALA A 179 28.15 -4.26 -2.81
CA ALA A 179 26.86 -3.84 -2.29
C ALA A 179 26.99 -2.48 -1.58
N ASN A 180 26.20 -1.51 -2.04
CA ASN A 180 26.13 -0.17 -1.47
C ASN A 180 24.79 0.03 -0.75
N GLN A 181 24.58 1.24 -0.23
CA GLN A 181 23.38 1.61 0.51
C GLN A 181 22.08 1.34 -0.28
N ILE A 182 22.04 1.62 -1.59
CA ILE A 182 20.86 1.33 -2.44
C ILE A 182 20.64 -0.20 -2.55
N THR A 183 21.71 -0.98 -2.66
CA THR A 183 21.64 -2.45 -2.70
C THR A 183 20.99 -2.99 -1.43
N TYR A 184 21.50 -2.62 -0.25
CA TYR A 184 20.97 -3.08 1.02
C TYR A 184 19.53 -2.60 1.27
N THR A 185 19.23 -1.35 0.93
CA THR A 185 17.85 -0.80 1.01
C THR A 185 16.88 -1.64 0.18
N THR A 186 17.30 -2.05 -1.02
CA THR A 186 16.49 -2.89 -1.93
C THR A 186 16.31 -4.30 -1.36
N ILE A 187 17.37 -4.92 -0.84
CA ILE A 187 17.33 -6.26 -0.24
C ILE A 187 16.41 -6.28 0.98
N LEU A 188 16.59 -5.37 1.94
CA LEU A 188 15.76 -5.28 3.15
C LEU A 188 14.29 -5.01 2.80
N SER A 189 14.04 -4.14 1.82
CA SER A 189 12.69 -3.90 1.31
C SER A 189 12.08 -5.13 0.66
N ALA A 190 12.85 -5.91 -0.10
CA ALA A 190 12.40 -7.14 -0.74
C ALA A 190 12.06 -8.23 0.28
N ILE A 191 12.92 -8.43 1.29
CA ILE A 191 12.64 -9.34 2.41
C ILE A 191 11.34 -8.92 3.10
N LYS A 192 11.20 -7.65 3.46
CA LYS A 192 9.96 -7.17 4.08
C LYS A 192 8.73 -7.42 3.20
N GLN A 193 8.83 -7.19 1.89
CA GLN A 193 7.73 -7.43 0.95
C GLN A 193 7.35 -8.90 0.84
N SER A 194 8.31 -9.83 0.80
CA SER A 194 8.01 -11.27 0.77
C SER A 194 7.34 -11.77 2.06
N LEU A 195 7.46 -11.03 3.16
CA LEU A 195 6.76 -11.31 4.41
C LEU A 195 5.31 -10.80 4.46
N ILE A 196 4.90 -9.89 3.58
CA ILE A 196 3.59 -9.21 3.69
C ILE A 196 2.73 -9.31 2.43
N VAL A 197 3.33 -9.53 1.26
CA VAL A 197 2.64 -9.58 -0.04
C VAL A 197 2.47 -11.04 -0.49
N ASN A 198 1.32 -11.36 -1.09
CA ASN A 198 0.97 -12.70 -1.60
C ASN A 198 1.07 -13.82 -0.54
N VAL A 199 0.82 -13.47 0.71
CA VAL A 199 0.79 -14.40 1.85
C VAL A 199 -0.47 -15.27 1.79
N PRO A 200 -0.41 -16.58 2.09
CA PRO A 200 -1.59 -17.44 2.14
C PRO A 200 -2.59 -16.94 3.21
N THR A 201 -3.89 -16.97 2.89
CA THR A 201 -4.94 -16.43 3.77
C THR A 201 -5.30 -17.35 4.93
N ASP A 202 -4.85 -18.59 4.90
CA ASP A 202 -5.19 -19.69 5.80
C ASP A 202 -4.07 -20.08 6.78
N GLU A 203 -2.96 -19.32 6.82
CA GLU A 203 -1.88 -19.55 7.79
C GLU A 203 -2.35 -19.31 9.24
N SER A 204 -1.92 -20.19 10.15
CA SER A 204 -2.06 -19.99 11.59
C SER A 204 -1.19 -18.83 12.08
N ALA A 205 -1.50 -18.27 13.25
CA ALA A 205 -0.72 -17.19 13.84
C ALA A 205 0.75 -17.58 14.11
N GLU A 206 1.00 -18.87 14.38
CA GLU A 206 2.33 -19.44 14.59
C GLU A 206 3.13 -19.52 13.29
N GLU A 207 2.52 -19.99 12.20
CA GLU A 207 3.14 -20.03 10.88
C GLU A 207 3.51 -18.62 10.38
N VAL A 208 2.58 -17.66 10.55
CA VAL A 208 2.84 -16.24 10.24
C VAL A 208 4.02 -15.70 11.06
N ALA A 209 4.09 -16.04 12.36
CA ALA A 209 5.19 -15.60 13.21
C ALA A 209 6.52 -16.25 12.82
N ALA A 210 6.55 -17.55 12.55
CA ALA A 210 7.75 -18.26 12.12
C ALA A 210 8.28 -17.74 10.78
N ARG A 211 7.39 -17.44 9.82
CA ARG A 211 7.78 -16.86 8.53
C ARG A 211 8.38 -15.46 8.70
N ARG A 212 7.74 -14.60 9.51
CA ARG A 212 8.26 -13.27 9.83
C ARG A 212 9.60 -13.33 10.54
N GLU A 213 9.75 -14.25 11.48
CA GLU A 213 10.98 -14.47 12.22
C GLU A 213 12.14 -14.81 11.28
N LYS A 214 11.96 -15.74 10.34
CA LYS A 214 12.99 -16.09 9.34
C LYS A 214 13.48 -14.86 8.57
N GLY A 215 12.56 -14.02 8.11
CA GLY A 215 12.93 -12.81 7.36
C GLY A 215 13.57 -11.73 8.24
N VAL A 216 13.15 -11.58 9.50
CA VAL A 216 13.77 -10.65 10.45
C VAL A 216 15.20 -11.08 10.80
N VAL A 217 15.42 -12.38 11.04
CA VAL A 217 16.76 -12.93 11.30
C VAL A 217 17.69 -12.70 10.11
N GLU A 218 17.23 -12.94 8.89
CA GLU A 218 18.02 -12.64 7.68
C GLU A 218 18.35 -11.15 7.57
N GLY A 219 17.38 -10.27 7.88
CA GLY A 219 17.60 -8.82 7.94
C GLY A 219 18.66 -8.40 8.95
N ARG A 220 18.66 -9.01 10.15
CA ARG A 220 19.64 -8.74 11.22
C ARG A 220 21.05 -9.16 10.79
N ARG A 221 21.19 -10.33 10.16
CA ARG A 221 22.46 -10.78 9.59
C ARG A 221 23.03 -9.80 8.56
N ILE A 222 22.18 -9.28 7.69
CA ILE A 222 22.57 -8.25 6.70
C ILE A 222 22.95 -6.95 7.40
N TRP A 223 22.28 -6.60 8.52
CA TRP A 223 22.60 -5.41 9.30
C TRP A 223 24.02 -5.44 9.88
N GLU A 224 24.49 -6.61 10.35
CA GLU A 224 25.88 -6.76 10.81
C GLU A 224 26.90 -6.43 9.70
N GLU A 225 26.64 -6.88 8.47
CA GLU A 225 27.47 -6.55 7.31
C GLU A 225 27.42 -5.05 6.98
N ILE A 226 26.24 -4.43 7.04
CA ILE A 226 26.06 -2.99 6.85
C ILE A 226 26.87 -2.21 7.90
N VAL A 227 26.79 -2.59 9.17
CA VAL A 227 27.52 -1.95 10.26
C VAL A 227 29.03 -2.13 10.09
N ALA A 228 29.49 -3.30 9.66
CA ALA A 228 30.91 -3.53 9.35
C ALA A 228 31.41 -2.59 8.24
N LYS A 229 30.66 -2.44 7.14
CA LYS A 229 31.00 -1.51 6.05
C LYS A 229 30.89 -0.04 6.45
N TRP A 230 29.96 0.29 7.32
CA TRP A 230 29.85 1.65 7.86
C TRP A 230 31.07 1.98 8.73
N ARG A 231 31.52 1.04 9.57
CA ARG A 231 32.72 1.18 10.40
C ARG A 231 34.01 1.30 9.59
N SER A 232 34.13 0.59 8.46
CA SER A 232 35.29 0.71 7.56
C SER A 232 35.29 1.98 6.72
N GLY A 233 34.17 2.71 6.67
CA GLY A 233 33.99 3.89 5.81
C GLY A 233 33.61 3.55 4.36
N ASP A 234 33.36 2.26 4.05
CA ASP A 234 32.95 1.81 2.72
C ASP A 234 31.46 2.07 2.43
N LEU A 235 30.68 2.40 3.45
CA LEU A 235 29.25 2.71 3.36
C LEU A 235 28.91 3.96 4.17
N VAL A 236 28.17 4.88 3.56
CA VAL A 236 27.57 6.03 4.25
C VAL A 236 26.17 5.64 4.72
N MET A 237 25.89 5.85 6.00
CA MET A 237 24.58 5.58 6.58
C MET A 237 23.60 6.70 6.19
N GLU A 238 22.47 6.34 5.60
CA GLU A 238 21.42 7.28 5.19
C GLU A 238 20.06 6.83 5.74
N GLU A 239 19.14 7.79 5.86
CA GLU A 239 17.78 7.59 6.38
C GLU A 239 17.07 6.40 5.72
N ALA A 240 17.12 6.30 4.38
CA ALA A 240 16.39 5.28 3.64
C ALA A 240 16.81 3.84 4.02
N LEU A 241 18.09 3.64 4.32
CA LEU A 241 18.62 2.32 4.70
C LEU A 241 18.19 1.97 6.13
N VAL A 242 18.37 2.92 7.06
CA VAL A 242 17.95 2.77 8.46
C VAL A 242 16.45 2.48 8.54
N CYS A 243 15.62 3.28 7.86
CA CYS A 243 14.18 3.09 7.87
C CYS A 243 13.73 1.81 7.15
N SER A 244 14.50 1.30 6.18
CA SER A 244 14.23 0.00 5.57
C SER A 244 14.42 -1.13 6.57
N MET A 245 15.49 -1.06 7.37
CA MET A 245 15.71 -2.00 8.48
C MET A 245 14.64 -1.85 9.57
N ALA A 246 14.34 -0.62 10.01
CA ALA A 246 13.32 -0.35 11.01
C ALA A 246 11.95 -0.92 10.59
N ARG A 247 11.55 -0.75 9.33
CA ARG A 247 10.30 -1.29 8.79
C ARG A 247 10.29 -2.82 8.70
N LEU A 248 11.44 -3.46 8.49
CA LEU A 248 11.55 -4.92 8.56
C LEU A 248 11.36 -5.41 10.00
N LEU A 249 12.00 -4.75 10.98
CA LEU A 249 11.81 -5.06 12.40
C LEU A 249 10.36 -4.85 12.87
N LEU A 250 9.68 -3.79 12.41
CA LEU A 250 8.28 -3.51 12.73
C LEU A 250 7.30 -4.58 12.19
N VAL A 251 7.69 -5.32 11.15
CA VAL A 251 6.94 -6.50 10.65
C VAL A 251 7.10 -7.70 11.58
N GLY A 252 8.21 -7.77 12.34
CA GLY A 252 8.50 -8.82 13.30
C GLY A 252 7.34 -9.06 14.29
N SER A 253 7.25 -10.30 14.75
CA SER A 253 6.19 -10.72 15.68
C SER A 253 6.59 -10.55 17.15
N ARG A 254 7.88 -10.32 17.44
CA ARG A 254 8.38 -10.20 18.81
C ARG A 254 8.38 -8.75 19.29
N PRO A 255 8.03 -8.50 20.57
CA PRO A 255 8.23 -7.21 21.23
C PRO A 255 9.64 -6.64 21.09
N GLN A 256 10.66 -7.50 21.18
CA GLN A 256 12.06 -7.10 21.08
C GLN A 256 12.37 -6.46 19.73
N ASP A 257 11.81 -6.97 18.63
CA ASP A 257 12.02 -6.39 17.29
C ASP A 257 11.53 -4.93 17.23
N TRP A 258 10.40 -4.63 17.88
CA TRP A 258 9.85 -3.28 17.90
C TRP A 258 10.66 -2.33 18.79
N ASP A 259 11.21 -2.83 19.90
CA ASP A 259 12.07 -2.06 20.81
C ASP A 259 13.46 -1.80 20.20
N ASP A 260 13.97 -2.75 19.42
CA ASP A 260 15.23 -2.64 18.69
C ASP A 260 15.20 -1.54 17.62
N VAL A 261 14.02 -1.16 17.10
CA VAL A 261 13.88 0.02 16.24
C VAL A 261 14.40 1.27 16.94
N LEU A 262 14.13 1.44 18.24
CA LEU A 262 14.61 2.60 18.99
C LEU A 262 16.14 2.55 19.21
N SER A 263 16.72 1.34 19.30
CA SER A 263 18.19 1.15 19.39
C SER A 263 18.84 1.46 18.04
N LEU A 264 18.23 1.00 16.96
CA LEU A 264 18.67 1.27 15.60
C LEU A 264 18.72 2.77 15.31
N ILE A 265 17.70 3.53 15.73
CA ILE A 265 17.67 4.99 15.57
C ILE A 265 18.74 5.66 16.43
N GLU A 266 18.94 5.23 17.68
CA GLU A 266 20.02 5.73 18.55
C GLU A 266 21.41 5.44 17.96
N GLN A 267 21.61 4.24 17.42
CA GLN A 267 22.87 3.83 16.80
C GLN A 267 23.23 4.68 15.57
N THR A 268 22.24 5.10 14.78
CA THR A 268 22.47 5.59 13.42
C THR A 268 22.17 7.07 13.19
N MET A 269 21.39 7.73 14.06
CA MET A 269 20.91 9.10 13.83
C MET A 269 21.18 10.06 14.99
N ASP A 270 21.95 9.64 15.99
CA ASP A 270 22.26 10.45 17.18
C ASP A 270 21.00 10.95 17.92
N ILE A 271 19.89 10.20 17.86
CA ILE A 271 18.66 10.50 18.58
C ILE A 271 18.62 9.62 19.84
N PRO A 272 18.53 10.19 21.06
CA PRO A 272 18.58 9.42 22.28
C PRO A 272 17.37 8.50 22.45
N ARG A 273 17.55 7.41 23.21
CA ARG A 273 16.43 6.57 23.64
C ARG A 273 15.64 7.21 24.77
N PHE A 274 14.33 7.38 24.57
CA PHE A 274 13.39 7.83 25.61
C PHE A 274 12.67 6.68 26.34
N VAL A 275 13.03 5.42 26.05
CA VAL A 275 12.50 4.23 26.72
C VAL A 275 13.67 3.28 27.06
N PRO A 276 13.79 2.85 28.33
CA PRO A 276 14.71 1.78 28.70
C PRO A 276 14.47 0.50 27.89
N ARG A 277 15.54 -0.17 27.48
CA ARG A 277 15.46 -1.38 26.63
C ARG A 277 14.58 -2.46 27.27
N LEU A 278 13.85 -3.20 26.43
CA LEU A 278 13.15 -4.40 26.90
C LEU A 278 14.13 -5.38 27.57
N GLY A 279 13.68 -6.04 28.63
CA GLY A 279 14.51 -6.96 29.43
C GLY A 279 15.61 -6.31 30.28
N SER A 280 15.81 -4.98 30.22
CA SER A 280 16.89 -4.31 30.93
C SER A 280 16.58 -4.08 32.42
N ARG A 281 17.63 -4.02 33.26
CA ARG A 281 17.50 -3.74 34.69
C ARG A 281 16.91 -2.35 34.94
N GLU A 282 17.27 -1.38 34.09
CA GLU A 282 16.76 -0.01 34.15
C GLU A 282 15.25 0.03 33.90
N ARG A 283 14.72 -0.81 32.99
CA ARG A 283 13.28 -0.89 32.72
C ARG A 283 12.51 -1.45 33.91
N LEU A 284 13.07 -2.48 34.56
CA LEU A 284 12.53 -3.04 35.80
C LEU A 284 12.55 -2.01 36.93
N ALA A 285 13.66 -1.28 37.09
CA ALA A 285 13.80 -0.22 38.09
C ALA A 285 12.85 0.95 37.84
N ALA A 286 12.58 1.29 36.57
CA ALA A 286 11.63 2.32 36.18
C ALA A 286 10.15 1.91 36.40
N GLY A 287 9.89 0.66 36.82
CA GLY A 287 8.53 0.17 37.09
C GLY A 287 7.64 0.12 35.85
N VAL A 288 8.22 0.05 34.65
CA VAL A 288 7.44 0.02 33.40
C VAL A 288 6.74 -1.34 33.30
N PRO A 289 5.40 -1.39 33.16
CA PRO A 289 4.68 -2.65 33.07
C PRO A 289 5.17 -3.52 31.89
N PRO A 290 5.10 -4.85 32.02
CA PRO A 290 5.47 -5.75 30.93
C PRO A 290 4.56 -5.49 29.72
N LEU A 291 5.16 -5.52 28.52
CA LEU A 291 4.42 -5.25 27.29
C LEU A 291 3.37 -6.34 27.07
N ARG A 292 2.10 -5.93 26.94
CA ARG A 292 1.04 -6.84 26.54
C ARG A 292 1.07 -7.03 25.03
N ALA A 293 1.56 -8.17 24.57
CA ALA A 293 1.56 -8.58 23.17
C ALA A 293 0.52 -9.71 22.93
N PRO A 294 -0.79 -9.40 22.86
CA PRO A 294 -1.83 -10.43 22.82
C PRO A 294 -1.85 -11.23 21.51
N TYR A 295 -1.38 -10.63 20.42
CA TYR A 295 -1.35 -11.24 19.09
C TYR A 295 -0.04 -11.95 18.76
N THR A 296 0.96 -11.86 19.64
CA THR A 296 2.22 -12.61 19.52
C THR A 296 2.01 -14.01 20.08
N PRO A 297 2.35 -15.09 19.35
CA PRO A 297 2.27 -16.44 19.90
C PRO A 297 3.20 -16.60 21.11
N THR A 298 2.86 -17.51 22.04
CA THR A 298 3.55 -17.64 23.33
C THR A 298 5.05 -17.88 23.20
N GLU A 299 5.47 -18.68 22.22
CA GLU A 299 6.88 -19.00 21.93
C GLU A 299 7.70 -17.76 21.55
N PHE A 300 7.04 -16.75 20.96
CA PHE A 300 7.66 -15.51 20.50
C PHE A 300 7.53 -14.35 21.51
N LYS A 301 6.88 -14.59 22.67
CA LYS A 301 6.77 -13.59 23.75
C LYS A 301 8.00 -13.59 24.67
N GLY A 302 8.67 -14.73 24.79
CA GLY A 302 9.88 -14.85 25.57
C GLY A 302 11.03 -14.14 24.87
N ASP A 303 11.88 -13.50 25.65
CA ASP A 303 13.23 -13.21 25.24
C ASP A 303 13.97 -14.56 25.12
N ASP A 304 14.84 -14.73 24.11
CA ASP A 304 15.65 -15.94 23.90
C ASP A 304 16.75 -16.09 25.00
N HIS A 305 16.44 -15.76 26.27
CA HIS A 305 17.33 -15.86 27.43
C HIS A 305 17.68 -17.31 27.81
N GLN A 306 17.09 -18.32 27.16
CA GLN A 306 17.35 -19.74 27.49
C GLN A 306 18.63 -20.32 26.87
N SER A 307 19.36 -19.55 26.04
CA SER A 307 20.73 -19.91 25.61
C SER A 307 21.83 -19.21 26.42
N ALA A 308 21.52 -18.71 27.62
CA ALA A 308 22.48 -18.01 28.50
C ALA A 308 23.45 -18.96 29.24
N LEU A 309 23.99 -19.97 28.55
CA LEU A 309 25.15 -20.73 29.02
C LEU A 309 26.45 -20.27 28.39
N ASP A 310 26.40 -19.48 27.31
CA ASP A 310 27.59 -18.92 26.68
C ASP A 310 27.47 -17.40 26.58
N ASN A 311 28.60 -16.71 26.76
CA ASN A 311 28.78 -15.26 26.61
C ASN A 311 28.61 -14.78 25.14
N GLU A 312 27.77 -15.45 24.35
CA GLU A 312 27.54 -15.15 22.94
C GLU A 312 26.46 -14.07 22.77
N HIS A 313 26.66 -13.24 21.73
CA HIS A 313 25.88 -12.07 21.35
C HIS A 313 24.37 -12.22 21.57
N LYS A 314 23.77 -11.30 22.34
CA LYS A 314 22.32 -11.30 22.60
C LYS A 314 21.60 -10.65 21.44
N ARG A 315 20.39 -11.14 21.14
CA ARG A 315 19.50 -10.50 20.16
C ARG A 315 19.32 -9.03 20.51
N GLY A 316 19.59 -8.16 19.53
CA GLY A 316 19.53 -6.71 19.69
C GLY A 316 20.87 -6.06 20.00
N ASP A 317 21.91 -6.85 20.35
CA ASP A 317 23.28 -6.34 20.50
C ASP A 317 23.80 -5.74 19.17
N GLU A 318 23.27 -6.23 18.04
CA GLU A 318 23.57 -5.69 16.70
C GLU A 318 23.27 -4.19 16.55
N PHE A 319 22.33 -3.67 17.35
CA PHE A 319 21.88 -2.28 17.30
C PHE A 319 22.44 -1.41 18.43
N LEU A 320 23.39 -1.91 19.22
CA LEU A 320 24.01 -1.09 20.26
C LEU A 320 24.81 0.06 19.64
N ALA A 321 24.83 1.20 20.33
CA ALA A 321 25.58 2.37 19.92
C ALA A 321 27.05 2.01 19.66
N ILE A 322 27.59 2.49 18.54
CA ILE A 322 28.97 2.21 18.15
C ILE A 322 29.88 3.14 18.96
N LEU A 323 30.52 2.59 19.99
CA LEU A 323 31.55 3.31 20.72
C LEU A 323 32.82 3.42 19.85
N PRO A 324 33.37 4.63 19.63
CA PRO A 324 34.63 4.78 18.91
C PRO A 324 35.77 4.15 19.72
N HIS A 325 36.18 2.94 19.34
CA HIS A 325 37.34 2.27 19.92
C HIS A 325 38.59 2.62 19.11
N GLY A 326 39.53 3.34 19.73
CA GLY A 326 40.90 3.49 19.22
C GLY A 326 41.26 4.87 18.68
N VAL A 327 42.56 5.20 18.79
CA VAL A 327 43.18 6.47 18.38
C VAL A 327 43.17 6.55 16.85
N GLY A 328 42.06 7.05 16.30
CA GLY A 328 41.87 7.30 14.88
C GLY A 328 40.53 7.99 14.68
N LYS A 329 40.55 9.29 14.42
CA LYS A 329 39.34 10.10 14.18
C LYS A 329 38.69 9.76 12.83
N SER A 330 38.03 8.62 12.68
CA SER A 330 36.89 8.56 11.76
C SER A 330 35.64 8.87 12.57
N SER A 331 35.20 10.12 12.55
CA SER A 331 33.86 10.44 13.05
C SER A 331 32.88 9.76 12.10
N LEU A 332 32.23 8.68 12.53
CA LEU A 332 31.13 8.07 11.77
C LEU A 332 30.10 9.16 11.52
N ILE A 333 29.77 9.39 10.25
CA ILE A 333 28.73 10.35 9.88
C ILE A 333 27.39 9.68 10.18
N TYR A 334 26.65 10.25 11.13
CA TYR A 334 25.29 9.84 11.43
C TYR A 334 24.35 10.16 10.26
N ALA A 335 23.33 9.32 10.08
CA ALA A 335 22.27 9.58 9.12
C ALA A 335 21.42 10.76 9.61
N THR A 336 21.03 11.63 8.68
CA THR A 336 20.10 12.73 8.97
C THR A 336 18.67 12.20 9.05
N PRO A 337 17.95 12.39 10.16
CA PRO A 337 16.57 11.95 10.27
C PRO A 337 15.63 12.79 9.40
N GLY A 338 14.55 12.17 8.94
CA GLY A 338 13.51 12.81 8.15
C GLY A 338 12.11 12.27 8.47
N GLN A 339 11.19 12.40 7.51
CA GLN A 339 9.80 11.96 7.66
C GLN A 339 9.67 10.43 7.80
N ASN A 340 10.61 9.66 7.23
CA ASN A 340 10.59 8.21 7.35
C ASN A 340 11.04 7.77 8.75
N THR A 341 12.01 8.48 9.34
CA THR A 341 12.41 8.27 10.74
C THR A 341 11.24 8.53 11.68
N LEU A 342 10.56 9.67 11.50
CA LEU A 342 9.45 10.04 12.38
C LEU A 342 8.31 9.02 12.34
N SER A 343 7.90 8.57 11.14
CA SER A 343 6.88 7.52 11.00
C SER A 343 7.30 6.19 11.64
N ALA A 344 8.54 5.74 11.42
CA ALA A 344 9.05 4.49 11.98
C ALA A 344 9.09 4.52 13.52
N VAL A 345 9.55 5.62 14.12
CA VAL A 345 9.57 5.79 15.59
C VAL A 345 8.16 5.85 16.16
N MET A 346 7.22 6.56 15.52
CA MET A 346 5.83 6.60 15.97
C MET A 346 5.17 5.22 15.92
N GLU A 347 5.42 4.43 14.87
CA GLU A 347 4.91 3.06 14.78
C GLU A 347 5.51 2.15 15.86
N ALA A 348 6.82 2.24 16.10
CA ALA A 348 7.50 1.52 17.17
C ALA A 348 6.89 1.85 18.55
N CYS A 349 6.76 3.14 18.87
CA CYS A 349 6.15 3.56 20.13
C CYS A 349 4.69 3.13 20.25
N GLN A 350 3.92 3.10 19.15
CA GLN A 350 2.55 2.60 19.15
C GLN A 350 2.49 1.10 19.50
N LYS A 351 3.36 0.29 18.90
CA LYS A 351 3.44 -1.15 19.18
C LYS A 351 3.91 -1.44 20.60
N LEU A 352 4.84 -0.64 21.11
CA LEU A 352 5.36 -0.72 22.49
C LEU A 352 4.44 -0.07 23.53
N VAL A 353 3.34 0.58 23.11
CA VAL A 353 2.43 1.33 23.99
C VAL A 353 3.19 2.39 24.82
N ALA A 354 4.20 3.04 24.24
CA ALA A 354 5.09 3.97 24.90
C ALA A 354 4.68 5.44 24.63
N PHE A 355 3.58 5.91 25.25
CA PHE A 355 3.02 7.25 24.98
C PHE A 355 3.99 8.40 25.25
N LYS A 356 4.59 8.41 26.45
CA LYS A 356 5.45 9.50 26.89
C LYS A 356 6.64 9.63 25.96
N ALA A 357 7.26 8.50 25.62
CA ALA A 357 8.35 8.48 24.65
C ALA A 357 7.89 8.93 23.25
N ALA A 358 6.71 8.52 22.79
CA ALA A 358 6.19 9.02 21.50
C ALA A 358 6.03 10.54 21.49
N ASP A 359 5.67 11.16 22.63
CA ASP A 359 5.59 12.61 22.77
C ASP A 359 6.97 13.27 22.76
N GLU A 360 7.93 12.73 23.51
CA GLU A 360 9.32 13.23 23.54
C GLU A 360 10.01 13.09 22.18
N TYR A 361 9.86 11.95 21.50
CA TYR A 361 10.38 11.76 20.14
C TYR A 361 9.76 12.74 19.16
N TRP A 362 8.44 12.95 19.21
CA TRP A 362 7.76 13.90 18.33
C TRP A 362 8.34 15.30 18.51
N LYS A 363 8.37 15.79 19.76
CA LYS A 363 8.92 17.12 20.09
C LYS A 363 10.37 17.27 19.67
N THR A 364 11.20 16.27 19.96
CA THR A 364 12.63 16.31 19.66
C THR A 364 12.89 16.34 18.15
N ILE A 365 12.24 15.44 17.39
CA ILE A 365 12.50 15.31 15.95
C ILE A 365 11.92 16.50 15.16
N THR A 366 10.80 17.06 15.59
CA THR A 366 10.16 18.21 14.92
C THR A 366 10.64 19.57 15.42
N ASP A 367 11.42 19.60 16.51
CA ASP A 367 11.90 20.85 17.07
C ASP A 367 12.80 21.60 16.06
N ARG A 368 12.59 22.92 16.00
CA ARG A 368 13.26 23.82 15.07
C ARG A 368 14.72 24.05 15.44
N THR A 369 15.14 23.71 16.65
CA THR A 369 16.54 23.93 17.08
C THR A 369 17.43 22.69 16.88
N THR A 370 16.84 21.50 16.94
CA THR A 370 17.52 20.20 16.79
C THR A 370 17.40 19.67 15.36
N TYR A 371 16.50 18.72 15.09
CA TYR A 371 16.49 17.96 13.83
C TYR A 371 15.65 18.59 12.71
N ARG A 372 14.71 19.49 13.05
CA ARG A 372 13.93 20.30 12.08
C ARG A 372 13.14 19.48 11.05
N VAL A 373 12.67 18.29 11.41
CA VAL A 373 11.85 17.49 10.50
C VAL A 373 10.45 18.10 10.44
N VAL A 374 10.03 18.49 9.24
CA VAL A 374 8.67 18.97 8.98
C VAL A 374 7.74 17.77 8.74
N PRO A 375 6.75 17.50 9.61
CA PRO A 375 5.84 16.36 9.45
C PRO A 375 5.02 16.46 8.17
N ASP A 376 4.82 15.33 7.51
CA ASP A 376 3.82 15.20 6.43
C ASP A 376 2.49 14.62 6.94
N VAL A 377 1.51 14.48 6.03
CA VAL A 377 0.19 13.92 6.35
C VAL A 377 0.29 12.50 6.93
N ASP A 378 1.24 11.69 6.47
CA ASP A 378 1.41 10.33 6.96
C ASP A 378 1.97 10.30 8.39
N ASN A 379 2.95 11.16 8.69
CA ASN A 379 3.50 11.36 10.04
C ASN A 379 2.39 11.80 11.02
N LEU A 380 1.55 12.75 10.60
CA LEU A 380 0.40 13.19 11.39
C LEU A 380 -0.61 12.05 11.61
N HIS A 381 -0.84 11.19 10.62
CA HIS A 381 -1.69 10.00 10.80
C HIS A 381 -1.08 9.00 11.78
N HIS A 382 0.23 8.76 11.75
CA HIS A 382 0.92 7.94 12.75
C HIS A 382 0.74 8.53 14.16
N ARG A 383 0.91 9.85 14.29
CA ARG A 383 0.67 10.56 15.55
C ARG A 383 -0.77 10.44 16.03
N LEU A 384 -1.76 10.62 15.16
CA LEU A 384 -3.18 10.41 15.46
C LEU A 384 -3.48 8.97 15.90
N ARG A 385 -2.82 7.96 15.32
CA ARG A 385 -2.98 6.56 15.73
C ARG A 385 -2.41 6.29 17.14
N VAL A 386 -1.30 6.94 17.49
CA VAL A 386 -0.76 6.94 18.87
C VAL A 386 -1.79 7.59 19.82
N LEU A 387 -2.25 8.81 19.54
CA LEU A 387 -3.25 9.51 20.36
C LEU A 387 -4.55 8.69 20.52
N ARG A 388 -4.97 8.00 19.46
CA ARG A 388 -6.11 7.06 19.48
C ARG A 388 -5.90 5.89 20.43
N GLN A 389 -4.68 5.36 20.56
CA GLN A 389 -4.37 4.27 21.49
C GLN A 389 -4.54 4.71 22.95
N PHE A 390 -4.14 5.94 23.25
CA PHE A 390 -4.22 6.55 24.59
C PHE A 390 -5.54 7.29 24.87
N ARG A 391 -6.48 7.27 23.91
CA ARG A 391 -7.81 7.89 24.03
C ARG A 391 -7.72 9.41 24.26
N ALA A 392 -6.73 10.08 23.68
CA ALA A 392 -6.55 11.52 23.84
C ALA A 392 -7.34 12.30 22.78
N SER A 393 -8.66 12.42 22.94
CA SER A 393 -9.53 13.05 21.93
C SER A 393 -9.25 14.54 21.73
N THR A 394 -8.98 15.26 22.82
CA THR A 394 -8.66 16.71 22.78
C THR A 394 -7.36 16.99 22.04
N ALA A 395 -6.29 16.24 22.33
CA ALA A 395 -5.01 16.36 21.64
C ALA A 395 -5.10 15.97 20.15
N ALA A 396 -6.01 15.06 19.79
CA ALA A 396 -6.26 14.71 18.40
C ALA A 396 -6.99 15.83 17.63
N LEU A 397 -7.82 16.62 18.32
CA LEU A 397 -8.45 17.81 17.74
C LEU A 397 -7.46 18.96 17.59
N THR A 398 -6.61 19.22 18.60
CA THR A 398 -5.59 20.28 18.50
C THR A 398 -4.65 20.02 17.33
N LEU A 399 -4.22 18.76 17.13
CA LEU A 399 -3.40 18.39 15.99
C LEU A 399 -4.11 18.61 14.63
N LEU A 400 -5.45 18.48 14.58
CA LEU A 400 -6.22 18.81 13.37
C LEU A 400 -6.32 20.32 13.15
N GLU A 401 -6.53 21.10 14.20
CA GLU A 401 -6.67 22.56 14.12
C GLU A 401 -5.33 23.22 13.78
N ASP A 402 -4.27 22.83 14.49
CA ASP A 402 -2.95 23.44 14.39
C ASP A 402 -2.16 22.83 13.21
N ASP A 403 -1.88 21.53 13.22
CA ASP A 403 -0.94 20.95 12.26
C ASP A 403 -1.54 20.67 10.87
N PHE A 404 -2.86 20.53 10.74
CA PHE A 404 -3.51 20.40 9.44
C PHE A 404 -4.02 21.73 8.91
N VAL A 405 -4.96 22.35 9.62
CA VAL A 405 -5.68 23.53 9.09
C VAL A 405 -4.78 24.77 9.06
N SER A 406 -3.98 25.04 10.10
CA SER A 406 -3.17 26.25 10.16
C SER A 406 -1.97 26.21 9.20
N GLU A 407 -1.39 25.03 8.98
CA GLU A 407 -0.28 24.80 8.04
C GLU A 407 -0.76 24.59 6.59
N GLY A 408 -2.07 24.65 6.32
CA GLY A 408 -2.63 24.51 4.97
C GLY A 408 -2.57 23.09 4.39
N LEU A 409 -2.40 22.06 5.23
CA LEU A 409 -2.45 20.66 4.81
C LEU A 409 -3.90 20.19 4.72
N GLU A 410 -4.33 19.77 3.53
CA GLU A 410 -5.71 19.30 3.33
C GLU A 410 -5.98 17.97 4.04
N PRO A 411 -6.88 17.92 5.04
CA PRO A 411 -7.20 16.68 5.73
C PRO A 411 -8.02 15.75 4.82
N TRP A 412 -7.63 14.48 4.76
CA TRP A 412 -8.37 13.46 4.01
C TRP A 412 -9.53 12.88 4.83
N PRO A 413 -10.51 12.20 4.21
CA PRO A 413 -11.56 11.48 4.94
C PRO A 413 -11.01 10.52 6.01
N ALA A 414 -9.85 9.91 5.77
CA ALA A 414 -9.18 9.05 6.73
C ALA A 414 -8.75 9.80 8.01
N THR A 415 -8.33 11.07 7.91
CA THR A 415 -7.96 11.92 9.06
C THR A 415 -9.13 12.01 10.04
N PHE A 416 -10.31 12.40 9.54
CA PHE A 416 -11.53 12.52 10.34
C PHE A 416 -11.97 11.20 10.95
N ARG A 417 -11.86 10.08 10.20
CA ARG A 417 -12.18 8.74 10.73
C ARG A 417 -11.30 8.37 11.92
N ILE A 418 -9.98 8.65 11.87
CA ILE A 418 -9.06 8.32 12.97
C ILE A 418 -9.40 9.17 14.20
N ILE A 419 -9.60 10.48 14.05
CA ILE A 419 -9.91 11.39 15.16
C ILE A 419 -11.28 11.05 15.77
N MET A 420 -12.30 10.81 14.95
CA MET A 420 -13.61 10.39 15.42
C MET A 420 -13.54 9.04 16.15
N SER A 421 -12.69 8.12 15.69
CA SER A 421 -12.40 6.86 16.41
C SER A 421 -11.80 7.12 17.78
N THR A 422 -10.92 8.10 17.90
CA THR A 422 -10.34 8.52 19.19
C THR A 422 -11.44 9.01 20.12
N CYS A 423 -12.36 9.86 19.65
CA CYS A 423 -13.50 10.33 20.43
C CYS A 423 -14.38 9.17 20.92
N VAL A 424 -14.69 8.21 20.03
CA VAL A 424 -15.50 7.03 20.39
C VAL A 424 -14.82 6.18 21.47
N ARG A 425 -13.49 6.03 21.42
CA ARG A 425 -12.73 5.32 22.45
C ARG A 425 -12.62 6.11 23.76
N ASP A 426 -12.63 7.44 23.68
CA ASP A 426 -12.58 8.39 24.79
C ASP A 426 -13.98 8.75 25.34
N LYS A 427 -14.99 7.87 25.17
CA LYS A 427 -16.38 8.15 25.58
C LYS A 427 -16.59 8.41 27.07
N ASN A 428 -15.60 8.12 27.91
CA ASN A 428 -15.66 8.37 29.35
C ASN A 428 -15.20 9.79 29.71
N ASN A 429 -14.57 10.51 28.78
CA ASN A 429 -14.21 11.91 28.96
C ASN A 429 -15.43 12.81 28.68
N HIS A 430 -15.72 13.71 29.61
CA HIS A 430 -16.82 14.68 29.52
C HIS A 430 -16.75 15.54 28.24
N ASN A 431 -15.54 15.82 27.76
CA ASN A 431 -15.35 16.66 26.58
C ASN A 431 -15.44 15.90 25.25
N SER A 432 -15.46 14.56 25.25
CA SER A 432 -15.32 13.77 24.02
C SER A 432 -16.44 14.03 23.00
N LEU A 433 -17.70 14.16 23.45
CA LEU A 433 -18.82 14.48 22.55
C LEU A 433 -18.67 15.89 21.95
N ARG A 434 -18.28 16.89 22.76
CA ARG A 434 -18.01 18.25 22.30
C ARG A 434 -16.84 18.30 21.31
N THR A 435 -15.77 17.56 21.58
CA THR A 435 -14.65 17.40 20.65
C THR A 435 -15.14 16.80 19.33
N ALA A 436 -15.95 15.75 19.38
CA ALA A 436 -16.53 15.11 18.21
C ALA A 436 -17.42 16.08 17.38
N ASN A 437 -18.18 16.96 18.04
CA ASN A 437 -18.95 18.01 17.35
C ASN A 437 -18.03 18.92 16.52
N LYS A 438 -16.95 19.41 17.12
CA LYS A 438 -15.96 20.26 16.43
C LYS A 438 -15.30 19.55 15.26
N VAL A 439 -14.90 18.28 15.43
CA VAL A 439 -14.33 17.47 14.35
C VAL A 439 -15.28 17.36 13.17
N LEU A 440 -16.58 17.14 13.44
CA LEU A 440 -17.59 17.03 12.40
C LEU A 440 -17.86 18.38 11.70
N GLN A 441 -17.85 19.49 12.43
CA GLN A 441 -17.94 20.83 11.87
C GLN A 441 -16.74 21.19 11.00
N LEU A 442 -15.53 20.83 11.41
CA LEU A 442 -14.32 21.00 10.60
C LEU A 442 -14.40 20.18 9.31
N MET A 443 -14.85 18.92 9.40
CA MET A 443 -15.05 18.07 8.22
C MET A 443 -15.99 18.71 7.19
N LEU A 444 -17.08 19.33 7.63
CA LEU A 444 -18.04 20.00 6.75
C LEU A 444 -17.47 21.27 6.08
N ARG A 445 -16.45 21.88 6.67
CA ARG A 445 -15.77 23.06 6.10
C ARG A 445 -14.65 22.66 5.14
N THR A 446 -14.01 21.51 5.38
CA THR A 446 -12.83 21.08 4.62
C THR A 446 -13.15 20.13 3.48
N LEU A 447 -14.11 19.21 3.65
CA LEU A 447 -14.44 18.21 2.64
C LEU A 447 -15.63 18.65 1.78
N HIS A 448 -15.52 18.47 0.46
CA HIS A 448 -16.65 18.65 -0.46
C HIS A 448 -17.78 17.64 -0.19
N ASP A 449 -17.41 16.37 -0.01
CA ASP A 449 -18.34 15.27 0.24
C ASP A 449 -18.25 14.80 1.69
N VAL A 450 -19.40 14.56 2.30
CA VAL A 450 -19.50 14.01 3.65
C VAL A 450 -18.97 12.58 3.70
N ASP A 451 -18.08 12.31 4.66
CA ASP A 451 -17.63 10.95 4.95
C ASP A 451 -18.63 10.21 5.85
N LEU A 452 -19.43 9.31 5.24
CA LEU A 452 -20.49 8.57 5.94
C LEU A 452 -19.97 7.76 7.14
N ARG A 453 -18.74 7.22 7.08
CA ARG A 453 -18.14 6.45 8.19
C ARG A 453 -17.86 7.33 9.41
N THR A 454 -17.36 8.53 9.19
CA THR A 454 -17.14 9.50 10.26
C THR A 454 -18.47 9.88 10.91
N VAL A 455 -19.51 10.15 10.12
CA VAL A 455 -20.86 10.45 10.63
C VAL A 455 -21.46 9.26 11.39
N ASP A 456 -21.25 8.04 10.89
CA ASP A 456 -21.70 6.81 11.55
C ASP A 456 -21.13 6.69 12.97
N MET A 457 -19.82 6.91 13.09
CA MET A 457 -19.11 6.82 14.36
C MET A 457 -19.53 7.93 15.32
N TYR A 458 -19.70 9.14 14.82
CA TYR A 458 -20.24 10.26 15.58
C TYR A 458 -21.64 9.95 16.13
N ALA A 459 -22.55 9.47 15.28
CA ALA A 459 -23.91 9.15 15.69
C ALA A 459 -23.94 8.03 16.74
N ARG A 460 -23.09 7.00 16.60
CA ARG A 460 -22.90 5.96 17.63
C ARG A 460 -22.39 6.55 18.94
N LEU A 461 -21.44 7.48 18.90
CA LEU A 461 -20.93 8.15 20.09
C LEU A 461 -22.06 8.91 20.78
N ALA A 462 -22.81 9.77 20.09
CA ALA A 462 -23.92 10.52 20.68
C ALA A 462 -24.99 9.62 21.35
N VAL A 463 -25.36 8.50 20.70
CA VAL A 463 -26.29 7.52 21.27
C VAL A 463 -25.72 6.83 22.51
N SER A 464 -24.46 6.42 22.47
CA SER A 464 -23.84 5.64 23.57
C SER A 464 -23.12 6.49 24.63
N PHE A 465 -23.07 7.82 24.46
CA PHE A 465 -22.36 8.72 25.37
C PHE A 465 -23.05 8.69 26.75
N PRO A 466 -22.35 8.23 27.82
CA PRO A 466 -22.96 7.99 29.12
C PRO A 466 -23.41 9.28 29.82
N LEU A 467 -22.71 10.38 29.56
CA LEU A 467 -22.85 11.66 30.26
C LEU A 467 -23.66 12.70 29.48
N ALA A 468 -24.31 12.30 28.39
CA ALA A 468 -25.04 13.22 27.51
C ALA A 468 -26.26 13.79 28.22
N ASN A 469 -26.33 15.12 28.34
CA ASN A 469 -27.53 15.82 28.75
C ASN A 469 -28.42 16.15 27.53
N GLY A 470 -29.61 16.72 27.77
CA GLY A 470 -30.53 17.11 26.70
C GLY A 470 -29.91 18.12 25.73
N ASP A 471 -29.20 19.12 26.23
CA ASP A 471 -28.59 20.17 25.41
C ASP A 471 -27.45 19.62 24.52
N ASP A 472 -26.65 18.67 25.00
CA ASP A 472 -25.59 18.01 24.23
C ASP A 472 -26.17 17.24 23.03
N LEU A 473 -27.32 16.58 23.23
CA LEU A 473 -28.01 15.85 22.16
C LEU A 473 -28.71 16.80 21.17
N ILE A 474 -29.24 17.93 21.64
CA ILE A 474 -29.77 18.99 20.76
C ILE A 474 -28.65 19.57 19.90
N GLU A 475 -27.49 19.88 20.50
CA GLU A 475 -26.31 20.35 19.78
C GLU A 475 -25.87 19.30 18.75
N SER A 476 -25.86 18.03 19.14
CA SER A 476 -25.48 16.95 18.22
C SER A 476 -26.40 16.86 17.00
N LEU A 477 -27.72 16.98 17.22
CA LEU A 477 -28.70 16.99 16.14
C LEU A 477 -28.58 18.22 15.25
N SER A 478 -28.23 19.38 15.81
CA SER A 478 -28.04 20.61 15.03
C SER A 478 -26.85 20.49 14.07
N VAL A 479 -25.74 19.91 14.52
CA VAL A 479 -24.55 19.63 13.69
C VAL A 479 -24.86 18.61 12.59
N LEU A 480 -25.71 17.62 12.88
CA LEU A 480 -26.11 16.57 11.93
C LEU A 480 -27.14 17.03 10.90
N GLN A 481 -27.88 18.12 11.14
CA GLN A 481 -28.94 18.56 10.25
C GLN A 481 -28.47 18.88 8.81
N PRO A 482 -27.40 19.66 8.57
CA PRO A 482 -26.90 19.90 7.21
C PRO A 482 -26.44 18.59 6.53
N ILE A 483 -25.82 17.69 7.28
CA ILE A 483 -25.40 16.36 6.80
C ILE A 483 -26.61 15.54 6.37
N LEU A 484 -27.66 15.54 7.18
CA LEU A 484 -28.89 14.82 6.89
C LEU A 484 -29.53 15.30 5.58
N ASN A 485 -29.53 16.61 5.35
CA ASN A 485 -30.01 17.20 4.10
C ASN A 485 -29.14 16.77 2.91
N SER A 486 -27.81 16.82 3.05
CA SER A 486 -26.87 16.35 2.01
C SER A 486 -27.09 14.88 1.66
N ILE A 487 -27.20 13.99 2.67
CA ILE A 487 -27.46 12.56 2.48
C ILE A 487 -28.79 12.36 1.76
N ARG A 488 -29.85 13.06 2.18
CA ARG A 488 -31.18 12.96 1.57
C ARG A 488 -31.18 13.38 0.10
N LEU A 489 -30.47 14.46 -0.23
CA LEU A 489 -30.30 14.93 -1.60
C LEU A 489 -29.57 13.90 -2.45
N GLN A 490 -28.41 13.40 -1.99
CA GLN A 490 -27.60 12.42 -2.72
C GLN A 490 -28.29 11.06 -2.89
N MET A 491 -29.13 10.65 -1.93
CA MET A 491 -30.01 9.47 -2.04
C MET A 491 -31.23 9.72 -2.94
N GLY A 492 -31.66 10.97 -3.07
CA GLY A 492 -32.82 11.41 -3.85
C GLY A 492 -32.54 11.61 -5.34
N VAL A 493 -31.27 11.79 -5.75
CA VAL A 493 -30.86 11.80 -7.17
C VAL A 493 -31.28 10.48 -7.82
N GLY A 494 -32.38 10.56 -8.56
CA GLY A 494 -33.03 9.44 -9.24
C GLY A 494 -32.23 8.97 -10.45
N ALA A 495 -32.39 7.69 -10.76
CA ALA A 495 -31.93 7.10 -12.01
C ALA A 495 -32.76 7.66 -13.17
N GLU A 496 -32.15 8.50 -14.01
CA GLU A 496 -32.54 8.72 -15.39
C GLU A 496 -31.31 9.26 -16.14
N ASP A 497 -30.70 8.39 -16.96
CA ASP A 497 -29.82 8.81 -18.05
C ASP A 497 -30.72 9.51 -19.08
N SER A 498 -30.89 10.81 -18.91
CA SER A 498 -31.42 11.71 -19.93
C SER A 498 -30.32 12.71 -20.27
N GLU A 499 -29.67 12.46 -21.40
CA GLU A 499 -28.92 13.46 -22.17
C GLU A 499 -27.78 14.19 -21.45
N GLY A 500 -26.60 13.55 -21.43
CA GLY A 500 -25.32 14.22 -21.69
C GLY A 500 -24.86 15.36 -20.78
N ARG A 501 -25.56 15.68 -19.68
CA ARG A 501 -25.11 16.65 -18.68
C ARG A 501 -24.58 15.91 -17.46
N LYS A 502 -23.35 16.24 -17.05
CA LYS A 502 -22.70 15.72 -15.84
C LYS A 502 -23.49 16.11 -14.58
N GLY A 503 -24.52 15.35 -14.26
CA GLY A 503 -25.24 15.41 -12.99
C GLY A 503 -24.43 14.80 -11.84
N ALA A 504 -24.89 15.00 -10.61
CA ALA A 504 -24.25 14.50 -9.40
C ALA A 504 -24.05 12.97 -9.44
N VAL A 505 -22.86 12.50 -9.03
CA VAL A 505 -22.48 11.09 -9.09
C VAL A 505 -23.44 10.23 -8.26
N GLN A 506 -24.11 9.28 -8.92
CA GLN A 506 -25.02 8.35 -8.26
C GLN A 506 -24.28 7.46 -7.25
N TRP A 507 -24.79 7.34 -6.03
CA TRP A 507 -24.25 6.40 -5.05
C TRP A 507 -24.51 4.95 -5.43
N ASN A 508 -23.47 4.12 -5.33
CA ASN A 508 -23.56 2.68 -5.51
C ASN A 508 -24.35 2.00 -4.37
N ARG A 509 -24.75 0.74 -4.59
CA ARG A 509 -25.56 -0.04 -3.63
C ARG A 509 -24.96 -0.07 -2.21
N PRO A 510 -23.66 -0.38 -2.01
CA PRO A 510 -23.07 -0.38 -0.67
C PRO A 510 -23.12 0.98 0.03
N LYS A 511 -22.82 2.08 -0.68
CA LYS A 511 -22.84 3.43 -0.11
C LYS A 511 -24.24 3.88 0.27
N ARG A 512 -25.27 3.45 -0.49
CA ARG A 512 -26.68 3.68 -0.13
C ARG A 512 -27.09 2.93 1.13
N GLN A 513 -26.62 1.69 1.31
CA GLN A 513 -26.87 0.93 2.54
C GLN A 513 -26.17 1.57 3.75
N GLU A 514 -24.91 1.97 3.59
CA GLU A 514 -24.15 2.69 4.62
C GLU A 514 -24.85 3.99 5.05
N ALA A 515 -25.38 4.75 4.08
CA ALA A 515 -26.18 5.94 4.35
C ALA A 515 -27.46 5.63 5.14
N LEU A 516 -28.20 4.57 4.79
CA LEU A 516 -29.39 4.14 5.55
C LEU A 516 -29.03 3.78 7.00
N ASP A 517 -27.90 3.13 7.23
CA ASP A 517 -27.44 2.78 8.57
C ASP A 517 -27.06 4.02 9.40
N VAL A 518 -26.47 5.03 8.76
CA VAL A 518 -26.25 6.36 9.37
C VAL A 518 -27.58 7.00 9.75
N LEU A 519 -28.56 7.03 8.84
CA LEU A 519 -29.89 7.62 9.11
C LEU A 519 -30.60 6.93 10.29
N ARG A 520 -30.50 5.60 10.40
CA ARG A 520 -31.04 4.83 11.54
C ARG A 520 -30.38 5.22 12.87
N LYS A 521 -29.07 5.48 12.87
CA LYS A 521 -28.37 5.93 14.08
C LYS A 521 -28.71 7.37 14.46
N ILE A 522 -28.87 8.24 13.48
CA ILE A 522 -29.38 9.60 13.72
C ILE A 522 -30.80 9.54 14.30
N TYR A 523 -31.66 8.67 13.77
CA TYR A 523 -32.98 8.40 14.34
C TYR A 523 -32.90 7.94 15.81
N ALA A 524 -31.93 7.09 16.15
CA ALA A 524 -31.71 6.65 17.53
C ALA A 524 -31.32 7.81 18.48
N ILE A 525 -30.67 8.86 17.99
CA ILE A 525 -30.39 10.08 18.79
C ILE A 525 -31.70 10.79 19.13
N TYR A 526 -32.60 10.98 18.16
CA TYR A 526 -33.94 11.53 18.40
C TYR A 526 -34.72 10.67 19.41
N ASP A 527 -34.64 9.34 19.30
CA ASP A 527 -35.29 8.43 20.24
C ASP A 527 -34.71 8.53 21.66
N LYS A 528 -33.38 8.60 21.81
CA LYS A 528 -32.74 8.81 23.11
C LYS A 528 -33.18 10.14 23.72
N LEU A 529 -33.18 11.21 22.93
CA LEU A 529 -33.59 12.54 23.38
C LEU A 529 -35.03 12.57 23.92
N LEU A 530 -35.94 11.86 23.24
CA LEU A 530 -37.37 11.86 23.57
C LEU A 530 -37.75 10.84 24.66
N ARG A 531 -37.00 9.74 24.83
CA ARG A 531 -37.32 8.70 25.82
C ARG A 531 -36.83 8.99 27.22
N THR A 532 -35.78 9.79 27.37
CA THR A 532 -35.05 9.92 28.64
C THR A 532 -35.51 11.14 29.47
N ASP A 533 -36.64 11.76 29.15
CA ASP A 533 -37.16 13.00 29.78
C ASP A 533 -36.10 14.11 29.96
N LEU A 534 -35.05 14.09 29.12
CA LEU A 534 -33.90 15.01 29.19
C LEU A 534 -34.28 16.46 28.80
N ILE A 535 -35.48 16.66 28.26
CA ILE A 535 -36.00 17.95 27.83
C ILE A 535 -37.45 18.07 28.28
N ALA A 536 -37.82 19.25 28.79
CA ALA A 536 -39.21 19.61 29.10
C ALA A 536 -40.17 19.34 27.94
N GLN A 537 -41.34 18.76 28.22
CA GLN A 537 -42.34 18.34 27.23
C GLN A 537 -42.70 19.43 26.20
N LYS A 538 -42.78 20.70 26.63
CA LYS A 538 -43.06 21.84 25.74
C LYS A 538 -42.02 22.02 24.62
N LYS A 539 -40.76 21.64 24.86
CA LYS A 539 -39.66 21.74 23.89
C LYS A 539 -39.49 20.49 23.03
N GLN A 540 -40.24 19.41 23.27
CA GLN A 540 -40.12 18.14 22.53
C GLN A 540 -40.81 18.15 21.16
N ALA A 541 -41.85 18.98 20.98
CA ALA A 541 -42.66 19.05 19.75
C ALA A 541 -41.86 19.12 18.42
N PRO A 542 -40.83 19.98 18.25
CA PRO A 542 -40.04 20.02 17.01
C PRO A 542 -39.29 18.72 16.72
N PHE A 543 -38.74 18.07 17.76
CA PHE A 543 -37.97 16.84 17.62
C PHE A 543 -38.85 15.63 17.29
N ILE A 544 -40.08 15.59 17.81
CA ILE A 544 -41.08 14.58 17.44
C ILE A 544 -41.40 14.67 15.94
N LYS A 545 -41.58 15.89 15.43
CA LYS A 545 -41.87 16.14 14.01
C LYS A 545 -40.71 15.72 13.11
N GLU A 546 -39.48 16.10 13.44
CA GLU A 546 -38.30 15.74 12.66
C GLU A 546 -38.02 14.23 12.69
N ARG A 547 -38.21 13.58 13.84
CA ARG A 547 -38.12 12.12 13.96
C ARG A 547 -39.12 11.41 13.04
N ALA A 548 -40.38 11.86 13.03
CA ALA A 548 -41.42 11.28 12.17
C ALA A 548 -41.10 11.48 10.68
N ARG A 549 -40.62 12.66 10.29
CA ARG A 549 -40.14 12.96 8.93
C ARG A 549 -39.00 12.03 8.51
N LEU A 550 -38.03 11.81 9.39
CA LEU A 550 -36.90 10.91 9.14
C LEU A 550 -37.36 9.45 8.96
N SER A 551 -38.27 8.98 9.82
CA SER A 551 -38.85 7.64 9.72
C SER A 551 -39.58 7.43 8.38
N ALA A 552 -40.47 8.35 8.00
CA ALA A 552 -41.20 8.30 6.74
C ALA A 552 -40.27 8.38 5.51
N TYR A 553 -39.17 9.13 5.60
CA TYR A 553 -38.16 9.16 4.54
C TYR A 553 -37.44 7.81 4.39
N MET A 554 -36.97 7.23 5.50
CA MET A 554 -36.28 5.92 5.47
C MET A 554 -37.19 4.83 4.90
N ALA A 555 -38.47 4.79 5.29
CA ALA A 555 -39.44 3.84 4.74
C ALA A 555 -39.56 3.95 3.21
N ARG A 556 -39.77 5.17 2.68
CA ARG A 556 -39.86 5.42 1.23
C ARG A 556 -38.60 4.99 0.46
N VAL A 557 -37.43 5.24 1.02
CA VAL A 557 -36.15 4.86 0.39
C VAL A 557 -35.97 3.33 0.39
N ILE A 558 -36.31 2.67 1.50
CA ILE A 558 -36.24 1.20 1.62
C ILE A 558 -37.19 0.54 0.62
N ASP A 559 -38.43 1.03 0.52
CA ASP A 559 -39.42 0.50 -0.43
C ASP A 559 -38.96 0.70 -1.89
N LYS A 560 -38.47 1.89 -2.25
CA LYS A 560 -37.90 2.16 -3.58
C LYS A 560 -36.70 1.25 -3.88
N TYR A 561 -35.86 0.98 -2.89
CA TYR A 561 -34.70 0.10 -3.03
C TYR A 561 -35.11 -1.36 -3.21
N ARG A 562 -36.13 -1.82 -2.48
CA ARG A 562 -36.71 -3.17 -2.60
C ARG A 562 -37.33 -3.39 -3.98
N LEU A 563 -38.14 -2.45 -4.45
CA LEU A 563 -38.77 -2.49 -5.78
C LEU A 563 -37.72 -2.55 -6.91
N SER A 564 -36.64 -1.76 -6.81
CA SER A 564 -35.55 -1.78 -7.79
C SER A 564 -34.79 -3.11 -7.86
N VAL A 565 -34.68 -3.85 -6.74
CA VAL A 565 -34.07 -5.18 -6.70
C VAL A 565 -35.00 -6.22 -7.31
N GLU A 566 -36.30 -6.14 -7.02
CA GLU A 566 -37.32 -7.02 -7.58
C GLU A 566 -37.47 -6.83 -9.11
N ASP A 567 -37.34 -5.60 -9.62
CA ASP A 567 -37.38 -5.31 -11.06
C ASP A 567 -36.13 -5.78 -11.83
N MET A 568 -34.93 -5.73 -11.22
CA MET A 568 -33.71 -6.26 -11.83
C MET A 568 -33.61 -7.79 -11.79
N ALA A 569 -34.34 -8.44 -10.89
CA ALA A 569 -34.40 -9.91 -10.76
C ALA A 569 -35.39 -10.55 -11.76
N ARG A 570 -36.18 -9.75 -12.50
CA ARG A 570 -37.06 -10.25 -13.56
C ARG A 570 -36.24 -10.52 -14.83
N PRO A 571 -36.31 -11.73 -15.44
CA PRO A 571 -35.62 -11.99 -16.69
C PRO A 571 -36.16 -11.06 -17.79
N ARG A 572 -35.29 -10.31 -18.45
CA ARG A 572 -35.66 -9.46 -19.59
C ARG A 572 -36.22 -10.34 -20.70
N LYS A 573 -37.51 -10.19 -21.00
CA LYS A 573 -38.11 -10.78 -22.22
C LYS A 573 -37.43 -10.13 -23.42
N VAL A 574 -36.77 -10.94 -24.24
CA VAL A 574 -36.32 -10.55 -25.58
C VAL A 574 -37.57 -10.22 -26.39
N GLN A 575 -37.65 -8.99 -26.88
CA GLN A 575 -38.67 -8.57 -27.84
C GLN A 575 -38.35 -9.25 -29.17
N GLY A 576 -39.15 -10.26 -29.53
CA GLY A 576 -39.25 -10.77 -30.89
C GLY A 576 -40.37 -10.03 -31.61
N ASP A 577 -40.07 -9.53 -32.79
CA ASP A 577 -41.00 -8.90 -33.72
C ASP A 577 -42.12 -9.85 -34.17
N GLY A 578 -43.30 -9.28 -34.40
CA GLY A 578 -44.31 -9.78 -35.35
C GLY A 578 -45.20 -10.94 -34.90
N GLU A 579 -46.47 -10.67 -34.58
CA GLU A 579 -47.60 -10.88 -35.51
C GLU A 579 -48.95 -10.78 -34.79
N ALA A 580 -49.93 -10.28 -35.53
CA ALA A 580 -51.26 -9.92 -35.08
C ALA A 580 -52.17 -11.14 -34.86
N SER A 581 -53.07 -11.04 -33.87
CA SER A 581 -54.43 -11.58 -34.01
C SER A 581 -55.39 -11.00 -32.97
N PHE A 582 -56.53 -10.56 -33.49
CA PHE A 582 -57.75 -10.18 -32.80
C PHE A 582 -58.34 -11.37 -32.02
N GLU A 583 -58.86 -11.16 -30.80
CA GLU A 583 -60.30 -11.39 -30.51
C GLU A 583 -60.72 -11.11 -29.05
N LYS A 584 -61.85 -10.39 -28.96
CA LYS A 584 -63.01 -10.46 -28.05
C LYS A 584 -62.89 -10.49 -26.50
N LYS A 585 -63.58 -9.49 -25.96
CA LYS A 585 -64.24 -9.39 -24.64
C LYS A 585 -65.10 -10.61 -24.26
N ARG A 586 -65.11 -10.91 -22.95
CA ARG A 586 -66.19 -11.39 -22.03
C ARG A 586 -65.46 -12.23 -20.96
N GLY A 587 -65.74 -12.19 -19.65
CA GLY A 587 -66.94 -11.84 -18.89
C GLY A 587 -67.14 -12.97 -17.86
N GLY A 588 -67.29 -12.63 -16.58
CA GLY A 588 -67.65 -13.56 -15.49
C GLY A 588 -66.47 -14.43 -14.98
N GLY A 589 -66.31 -14.75 -13.70
CA GLY A 589 -67.20 -14.66 -12.55
C GLY A 589 -66.93 -15.89 -11.67
N TRP A 590 -67.24 -15.77 -10.37
CA TRP A 590 -67.37 -16.84 -9.36
C TRP A 590 -66.06 -17.30 -8.68
N ARG A 591 -65.85 -16.92 -7.41
CA ARG A 591 -66.24 -17.62 -6.14
C ARG A 591 -65.33 -18.83 -5.88
N ALA A 592 -64.89 -19.18 -4.67
CA ALA A 592 -65.03 -18.65 -3.33
C ALA A 592 -64.05 -19.39 -2.39
N ASN A 593 -63.85 -18.83 -1.20
CA ASN A 593 -63.63 -19.51 0.10
C ASN A 593 -62.31 -20.28 0.32
N LYS A 594 -61.46 -19.76 1.23
CA LYS A 594 -61.42 -20.04 2.68
C LYS A 594 -60.84 -21.43 3.00
N ALA A 595 -59.60 -21.44 3.49
CA ALA A 595 -59.16 -22.26 4.62
C ALA A 595 -57.88 -21.66 5.21
N GLN A 596 -57.93 -21.23 6.47
CA GLN A 596 -56.80 -21.31 7.41
C GLN A 596 -57.03 -22.59 8.26
N PRO A 597 -56.17 -22.89 9.25
CA PRO A 597 -54.77 -23.30 9.20
C PRO A 597 -54.62 -24.66 9.92
N GLU A 598 -53.46 -25.35 9.88
CA GLU A 598 -53.09 -26.20 11.01
C GLU A 598 -51.61 -26.59 11.04
N GLU A 599 -51.11 -26.66 12.27
CA GLU A 599 -49.76 -27.00 12.69
C GLU A 599 -49.42 -28.47 12.43
N ASN A 600 -48.14 -28.77 12.17
CA ASN A 600 -47.50 -29.83 12.94
C ASN A 600 -45.96 -29.76 12.94
N ARG A 601 -45.40 -30.06 14.10
CA ARG A 601 -43.97 -30.09 14.43
C ARG A 601 -43.29 -31.34 13.85
N ARG A 602 -42.10 -31.16 13.21
CA ARG A 602 -40.81 -31.93 13.18
C ARG A 602 -40.84 -33.48 13.13
N PRO A 603 -39.74 -34.23 12.88
CA PRO A 603 -38.44 -34.00 12.21
C PRO A 603 -38.23 -35.02 11.05
N TRP A 604 -37.08 -35.00 10.34
CA TRP A 604 -36.66 -36.18 9.57
C TRP A 604 -35.16 -36.45 9.69
N SER A 605 -34.87 -37.63 10.22
CA SER A 605 -33.64 -38.39 10.06
C SER A 605 -34.03 -39.77 9.52
N SER A 606 -33.34 -40.28 8.49
CA SER A 606 -33.04 -41.72 8.33
C SER A 606 -32.13 -41.96 7.12
N THR A 607 -30.90 -42.40 7.42
CA THR A 607 -30.22 -43.62 6.90
C THR A 607 -30.75 -44.34 5.64
N LEU A 608 -29.87 -44.64 4.67
CA LEU A 608 -29.25 -45.97 4.37
C LEU A 608 -28.85 -46.17 2.89
N GLY A 609 -27.74 -46.89 2.66
CA GLY A 609 -27.53 -47.75 1.48
C GLY A 609 -26.22 -47.50 0.69
N THR A 610 -25.14 -48.25 0.97
CA THR A 610 -24.61 -49.40 0.16
C THR A 610 -23.92 -48.98 -1.15
N LYS A 611 -22.72 -49.44 -1.56
CA LYS A 611 -22.08 -50.76 -1.51
C LYS A 611 -20.57 -50.59 -1.81
N ARG A 612 -19.71 -51.27 -1.04
CA ARG A 612 -18.33 -51.61 -1.42
C ARG A 612 -18.34 -52.85 -2.31
N LYS A 613 -17.54 -52.85 -3.39
CA LYS A 613 -16.94 -54.04 -4.01
C LYS A 613 -15.45 -53.77 -4.14
N GLY A 614 -14.65 -54.48 -3.35
CA GLY A 614 -13.20 -54.58 -3.51
C GLY A 614 -12.86 -56.04 -3.28
N VAL A 615 -12.53 -56.73 -4.37
CA VAL A 615 -12.14 -58.14 -4.38
C VAL A 615 -10.65 -58.24 -4.04
N GLU A 616 -10.36 -59.27 -3.26
CA GLU A 616 -9.06 -59.72 -2.76
C GLU A 616 -8.07 -60.12 -3.87
N GLY A 617 -6.79 -60.15 -3.51
CA GLY A 617 -5.74 -60.82 -4.29
C GLY A 617 -4.37 -60.53 -3.70
N GLY A 618 -3.89 -61.40 -2.83
CA GLY A 618 -2.70 -61.21 -2.00
C GLY A 618 -1.35 -61.31 -2.70
N GLY A 619 -0.30 -61.09 -1.90
CA GLY A 619 1.09 -61.25 -2.31
C GLY A 619 2.07 -60.75 -1.25
N GLN A 620 2.31 -61.55 -0.22
CA GLN A 620 3.46 -61.43 0.68
C GLN A 620 4.75 -61.73 -0.10
N THR A 621 5.75 -60.86 -0.03
CA THR A 621 7.18 -61.24 -0.02
C THR A 621 8.06 -60.13 0.57
N LYS A 622 9.15 -60.58 1.19
CA LYS A 622 10.07 -59.89 2.11
C LYS A 622 11.16 -59.05 1.42
N LEU A 623 11.95 -58.37 2.27
CA LEU A 623 13.30 -57.80 2.06
C LEU A 623 13.29 -56.50 1.22
N ASN A 624 14.05 -55.44 1.51
CA ASN A 624 15.36 -55.37 2.15
C ASN A 624 15.69 -53.92 2.59
N GLN A 625 16.39 -53.75 3.72
CA GLN A 625 17.16 -52.54 4.02
C GLN A 625 18.31 -52.40 3.01
N LYS A 626 18.55 -51.19 2.49
CA LYS A 626 19.88 -50.76 2.05
C LYS A 626 20.06 -49.26 2.31
N LYS A 627 21.02 -48.98 3.20
CA LYS A 627 21.79 -47.74 3.30
C LYS A 627 22.24 -47.25 1.93
N ILE A 628 22.17 -45.93 1.70
CA ILE A 628 23.21 -45.21 0.96
C ILE A 628 23.48 -43.89 1.70
N GLU A 629 24.71 -43.80 2.22
CA GLU A 629 25.37 -42.63 2.78
C GLU A 629 25.85 -41.70 1.63
N GLY A 630 25.93 -40.39 1.87
CA GLY A 630 26.58 -39.41 1.00
C GLY A 630 26.72 -38.04 1.68
N PRO A 631 27.81 -37.28 1.46
CA PRO A 631 28.74 -37.02 2.55
C PRO A 631 28.87 -35.56 3.01
N GLY A 632 29.13 -35.40 4.31
CA GLY A 632 30.40 -34.87 4.81
C GLY A 632 30.74 -33.40 4.56
N GLN A 633 30.48 -32.56 5.56
CA GLN A 633 31.27 -31.38 5.89
C GLN A 633 32.76 -31.73 5.99
N ARG A 634 33.63 -30.88 5.42
CA ARG A 634 35.02 -30.72 5.86
C ARG A 634 35.38 -29.23 5.91
N PHE A 635 35.73 -28.82 7.13
CA PHE A 635 36.51 -27.63 7.46
C PHE A 635 37.90 -27.64 6.79
N PHE A 636 38.49 -26.47 6.56
CA PHE A 636 39.84 -25.98 6.95
C PHE A 636 40.05 -24.63 6.21
N ARG A 637 40.15 -23.49 6.92
CA ARG A 637 41.39 -22.84 7.40
C ARG A 637 42.44 -22.64 6.28
N ASN A 638 42.50 -21.42 5.75
CA ASN A 638 43.59 -20.46 5.98
C ASN A 638 43.14 -19.06 5.54
#